data_AF-A0AAW9DX96-F1
#
_entry.id   AF-A0AAW9DX96-F1
#
_cell.length_a   1.000
_cell.length_b   1.000
_cell.length_c   1.000
_cell.angle_alpha   90.00
_cell.angle_beta   90.00
_cell.angle_gamma   90.00
#
_symmetry.space_group_name_H-M   'P 1'
#
loop_
_entity.id
_entity.type
_entity.pdbx_description
1 polymer ?
#
loop_
_entity_poly.entity_id
_entity_poly.type
_entity_poly.pdbx_seq_one_letter_code
_entity_poly.pdbx_strand_id
1 'polypeptide(L)'
;MSAHEADPLDHPEVRHASPLAYVSGYLLSVIFMAIALLLTLRHTMHYLNFIIAVSILAGLALLAQALLMFRLDLSKSQQWKTFSLILVLPLFVLSVGLTGWMFHTLYPRTMMHFMQVQGADM
;
A
#
# COMPACT_ATOMS: atom_id res chain seq x y z
N MET A 1 0.73 -0.69 51.86
CA MET A 1 1.60 -0.52 50.68
C MET A 1 0.89 -1.13 49.48
N SER A 2 0.04 -0.36 48.79
CA SER A 2 -0.41 -0.67 47.44
C SER A 2 0.11 0.47 46.57
N ALA A 3 1.04 0.16 45.66
CA ALA A 3 1.54 1.14 44.70
C ALA A 3 0.34 1.66 43.90
N HIS A 4 0.08 2.96 44.05
CA HIS A 4 -1.04 3.65 43.43
C HIS A 4 -1.13 3.36 41.92
N GLU A 5 -2.35 3.06 41.51
CA GLU A 5 -2.87 3.08 40.15
C GLU A 5 -2.24 4.21 39.33
N ALA A 6 -1.28 3.86 38.47
CA ALA A 6 -0.90 4.74 37.37
C ALA A 6 -2.11 4.78 36.42
N ASP A 7 -2.73 5.94 36.27
CA ASP A 7 -3.86 6.15 35.38
C ASP A 7 -3.48 5.64 33.98
N PRO A 8 -4.13 4.58 33.46
CA PRO A 8 -3.78 3.98 32.17
C PRO A 8 -3.94 4.95 31.01
N LEU A 9 -4.68 6.06 31.20
CA LEU A 9 -4.87 7.11 30.20
C LEU A 9 -3.71 8.11 30.14
N ASP A 10 -2.84 8.14 31.15
CA ASP A 10 -1.71 9.07 31.20
C ASP A 10 -0.45 8.54 30.50
N HIS A 11 -0.54 7.35 29.89
CA HIS A 11 0.53 6.81 29.06
C HIS A 11 0.76 7.72 27.82
N PRO A 12 2.01 8.11 27.51
CA PRO A 12 2.31 9.07 26.43
C PRO A 12 1.75 8.64 25.07
N GLU A 13 1.65 7.33 24.82
CA GLU A 13 1.07 6.80 23.59
C GLU A 13 -0.43 7.09 23.43
N VAL A 14 -1.19 7.09 24.54
CA VAL A 14 -2.63 7.39 24.55
C VAL A 14 -2.86 8.87 24.32
N ARG A 15 -2.02 9.74 24.89
CA ARG A 15 -2.12 11.21 24.74
C ARG A 15 -1.77 11.68 23.32
N HIS A 16 -0.98 10.89 22.58
CA HIS A 16 -0.66 11.17 21.19
C HIS A 16 -1.70 10.64 20.18
N ALA A 17 -2.69 9.86 20.63
CA ALA A 17 -3.78 9.37 19.80
C ALA A 17 -4.81 10.49 19.56
N SER A 18 -4.88 11.01 18.34
CA SER A 18 -5.89 12.00 17.95
C SER A 18 -7.04 11.31 17.21
N PRO A 19 -8.25 11.27 17.79
CA PRO A 19 -9.40 10.63 17.15
C PRO A 19 -9.80 11.36 15.86
N LEU A 20 -9.62 12.69 15.80
CA LEU A 20 -9.91 13.48 14.60
C LEU A 20 -8.99 13.13 13.44
N ALA A 21 -7.70 12.93 13.69
CA ALA A 21 -6.75 12.52 12.64
C ALA A 21 -7.07 11.12 12.11
N TYR A 22 -7.46 10.21 12.99
CA TYR A 22 -7.86 8.86 12.61
C TYR A 22 -9.10 8.86 11.70
N VAL A 23 -10.15 9.57 12.11
CA VAL A 23 -11.41 9.65 11.35
C VAL A 23 -11.21 10.36 10.02
N SER A 24 -10.45 11.46 9.98
CA SER A 24 -10.18 12.18 8.73
C SER A 24 -9.34 11.36 7.77
N GLY A 25 -8.32 10.64 8.26
CA GLY A 25 -7.54 9.69 7.47
C GLY A 25 -8.40 8.58 6.87
N TYR A 26 -9.24 7.96 7.70
CA TYR A 26 -10.17 6.92 7.26
C TYR A 26 -11.11 7.41 6.14
N LEU A 27 -11.79 8.54 6.37
CA LEU A 27 -12.72 9.11 5.39
C LEU A 27 -12.02 9.46 4.07
N LEU A 28 -10.84 10.08 4.15
CA LEU A 28 -10.09 10.47 2.95
C LEU A 28 -9.68 9.24 2.13
N SER A 29 -9.22 8.17 2.77
CA SER A 29 -8.89 6.92 2.09
C SER A 29 -10.11 6.26 1.46
N VAL A 30 -11.25 6.22 2.16
CA VAL A 30 -12.51 5.70 1.61
C VAL A 30 -12.94 6.49 0.38
N ILE A 31 -12.83 7.82 0.41
CA ILE A 31 -13.15 8.68 -0.74
C ILE A 31 -12.24 8.37 -1.93
N PHE A 32 -10.93 8.26 -1.74
CA PHE A 32 -10.00 7.93 -2.84
C PHE A 32 -10.28 6.55 -3.43
N MET A 33 -10.58 5.55 -2.59
CA MET A 33 -10.97 4.21 -3.07
C MET A 33 -12.30 4.24 -3.82
N ALA A 34 -13.30 5.00 -3.35
CA ALA A 34 -14.58 5.15 -4.02
C ALA A 34 -14.41 5.81 -5.40
N ILE A 35 -13.57 6.85 -5.51
CA ILE A 35 -13.25 7.49 -6.79
C ILE A 35 -12.57 6.49 -7.74
N ALA A 36 -11.59 5.72 -7.25
CA ALA A 36 -10.91 4.71 -8.06
C ALA A 36 -11.88 3.63 -8.59
N LEU A 37 -12.83 3.20 -7.74
CA LEU A 37 -13.89 2.26 -8.13
C LEU A 37 -14.80 2.87 -9.21
N LEU A 38 -15.27 4.10 -9.01
CA LEU A 38 -16.12 4.79 -9.98
C LEU A 38 -15.41 4.99 -11.33
N LEU A 39 -14.10 5.28 -11.30
CA LEU A 39 -13.27 5.38 -12.51
C LEU A 39 -13.22 4.05 -13.26
N THR A 40 -13.08 2.95 -12.51
CA THR A 40 -13.04 1.59 -13.05
C THR A 40 -14.37 1.20 -13.68
N LEU A 41 -15.49 1.49 -13.03
CA LEU A 41 -16.83 1.14 -13.52
C LEU A 41 -17.25 1.91 -14.78
N ARG A 42 -16.76 3.14 -14.97
CA ARG A 42 -17.16 3.96 -16.10
C ARG A 42 -16.55 3.51 -17.42
N HIS A 43 -15.41 2.82 -17.40
CA HIS A 43 -14.68 2.38 -18.60
C HIS A 43 -14.43 3.49 -19.66
N THR A 44 -14.45 4.77 -19.25
CA THR A 44 -14.36 5.91 -20.16
C THR A 44 -12.94 6.32 -20.52
N MET A 45 -11.93 5.74 -19.85
CA MET A 45 -10.53 6.13 -20.00
C MET A 45 -9.74 5.12 -20.82
N HIS A 46 -8.81 5.62 -21.62
CA HIS A 46 -7.80 4.80 -22.28
C HIS A 46 -6.91 4.10 -21.24
N TYR A 47 -6.45 2.88 -21.55
CA TYR A 47 -5.76 1.97 -20.63
C TYR A 47 -4.61 2.61 -19.83
N LEU A 48 -3.70 3.32 -20.50
CA LEU A 48 -2.56 3.95 -19.81
C LEU A 48 -3.03 5.03 -18.82
N ASN A 49 -3.98 5.87 -19.21
CA ASN A 49 -4.50 6.93 -18.35
C ASN A 49 -5.23 6.35 -17.15
N PHE A 50 -5.98 5.26 -17.37
CA PHE A 50 -6.66 4.53 -16.32
C PHE A 50 -5.68 3.98 -15.27
N ILE A 51 -4.62 3.28 -15.70
CA ILE A 51 -3.61 2.72 -14.78
C ILE A 51 -2.93 3.83 -13.97
N ILE A 52 -2.54 4.92 -14.62
CA ILE A 52 -1.87 6.04 -13.94
C ILE A 52 -2.81 6.65 -12.89
N ALA A 53 -4.05 6.94 -13.27
CA ALA A 53 -5.03 7.56 -12.38
C ALA A 53 -5.33 6.69 -11.15
N VAL A 54 -5.57 5.38 -11.35
CA VAL A 54 -5.84 4.45 -10.25
C VAL A 54 -4.60 4.27 -9.36
N SER A 55 -3.40 4.21 -9.93
CA SER A 55 -2.15 4.10 -9.16
C SER A 55 -1.91 5.34 -8.30
N ILE A 56 -2.17 6.54 -8.81
CA ILE A 56 -2.07 7.78 -8.05
C ILE A 56 -3.08 7.79 -6.91
N LEU A 57 -4.34 7.43 -7.16
CA LEU A 57 -5.38 7.36 -6.13
C LEU A 57 -5.04 6.34 -5.03
N ALA A 58 -4.52 5.18 -5.41
CA ALA A 58 -4.05 4.17 -4.46
C ALA A 58 -2.89 4.71 -3.62
N GLY A 59 -1.91 5.38 -4.24
CA GLY A 59 -0.79 6.02 -3.53
C GLY A 59 -1.26 7.10 -2.55
N LEU A 60 -2.19 7.97 -2.95
CA LEU A 60 -2.77 9.00 -2.07
C LEU A 60 -3.55 8.38 -0.91
N ALA A 61 -4.29 7.29 -1.14
CA ALA A 61 -4.99 6.57 -0.08
C ALA A 61 -4.02 5.97 0.94
N LEU A 62 -2.92 5.37 0.49
CA LEU A 62 -1.86 4.87 1.35
C LEU A 62 -1.18 5.98 2.14
N LEU A 63 -0.90 7.13 1.51
CA LEU A 63 -0.31 8.29 2.19
C LEU A 63 -1.25 8.86 3.25
N ALA A 64 -2.55 8.95 2.96
CA ALA A 64 -3.55 9.37 3.94
C ALA A 64 -3.58 8.43 5.16
N GLN A 65 -3.53 7.11 4.94
CA GLN A 65 -3.47 6.13 6.02
C GLN A 65 -2.15 6.25 6.80
N ALA A 66 -1.02 6.33 6.11
CA ALA A 66 0.30 6.43 6.70
C ALA A 66 0.44 7.65 7.61
N LEU A 67 0.04 8.83 7.13
CA LEU A 67 0.24 10.09 7.83
C LEU A 67 -0.85 10.39 8.87
N LEU A 68 -2.12 10.15 8.54
CA LEU A 68 -3.24 10.56 9.41
C LEU A 68 -3.69 9.44 10.35
N MET A 69 -3.80 8.21 9.84
CA MET A 69 -4.33 7.08 10.59
C MET A 69 -3.27 6.40 11.46
N PHE A 70 -2.11 6.09 10.86
CA PHE A 70 -1.00 5.46 11.55
C PHE A 70 -0.06 6.46 12.22
N ARG A 71 -0.21 7.76 11.91
CA ARG A 71 0.62 8.86 12.42
C ARG A 71 2.09 8.48 12.38
N LEU A 72 2.62 8.12 11.21
CA LEU A 72 4.04 7.87 11.05
C LEU A 72 4.81 9.18 11.31
N ASP A 73 5.19 9.37 12.55
CA ASP A 73 5.92 10.54 13.05
C ASP A 73 7.41 10.18 13.20
N LEU A 74 8.25 11.19 13.07
CA LEU A 74 9.68 11.15 13.34
C LEU A 74 9.98 11.46 14.82
N SER A 75 8.94 11.71 15.64
CA SER A 75 9.04 11.85 17.09
C SER A 75 9.67 10.62 17.76
N LYS A 76 10.49 10.84 18.79
CA LYS A 76 11.31 9.81 19.47
C LYS A 76 10.52 8.58 19.95
N SER A 77 9.23 8.73 20.23
CA SER A 77 8.37 7.61 20.65
C SER A 77 7.88 6.74 19.49
N GLN A 78 7.84 7.25 18.25
CA GLN A 78 7.25 6.56 17.09
C GLN A 78 8.23 6.30 15.94
N GLN A 79 9.49 6.75 16.08
CA GLN A 79 10.58 6.52 15.11
C GLN A 79 10.67 5.07 14.62
N TRP A 80 10.54 4.10 15.52
CA TRP A 80 10.63 2.68 15.15
C TRP A 80 9.55 2.24 14.16
N LYS A 81 8.32 2.78 14.25
CA LYS A 81 7.24 2.48 13.30
C LYS A 81 7.61 2.97 11.90
N THR A 82 8.14 4.18 11.83
CA THR A 82 8.59 4.81 10.57
C THR A 82 9.79 4.08 9.99
N PHE A 83 10.77 3.72 10.80
CA PHE A 83 11.91 2.90 10.37
C PHE A 83 11.48 1.53 9.85
N SER A 84 10.55 0.85 10.52
CA SER A 84 10.01 -0.42 10.04
C SER A 84 9.37 -0.29 8.66
N LEU A 85 8.55 0.75 8.42
CA LEU A 85 7.96 0.98 7.10
C LEU A 85 9.02 1.22 6.02
N ILE A 86 10.02 2.05 6.32
CA ILE A 86 11.12 2.37 5.41
C ILE A 86 11.93 1.11 5.07
N LEU A 87 12.13 0.20 6.02
CA LEU A 87 12.83 -1.06 5.78
C LEU A 87 11.99 -2.07 4.99
N VAL A 88 10.67 -2.07 5.19
CA VAL A 88 9.75 -2.98 4.50
C VAL A 88 9.54 -2.59 3.04
N LEU A 89 9.51 -1.30 2.71
CA LEU A 89 9.32 -0.83 1.33
C LEU A 89 10.30 -1.43 0.30
N PRO A 90 11.64 -1.37 0.50
CA PRO A 90 12.58 -1.98 -0.43
C PRO A 90 12.43 -3.51 -0.46
N LEU A 91 12.16 -4.14 0.68
CA LEU A 91 11.93 -5.58 0.74
C LEU A 91 10.68 -5.99 -0.04
N PHE A 92 9.61 -5.19 0.02
CA PHE A 92 8.39 -5.38 -0.77
C PHE A 92 8.67 -5.24 -2.27
N VAL A 93 9.44 -4.22 -2.68
CA VAL A 93 9.83 -4.03 -4.09
C VAL A 93 10.69 -5.20 -4.58
N LEU A 94 11.66 -5.66 -3.79
CA LEU A 94 12.52 -6.79 -4.13
C LEU A 94 11.78 -8.11 -4.13
N SER A 95 10.77 -8.30 -3.28
CA SER A 95 9.98 -9.54 -3.29
C SER A 95 8.97 -9.51 -4.44
N VAL A 96 7.98 -8.63 -4.39
CA VAL A 96 6.88 -8.61 -5.36
C VAL A 96 7.36 -8.19 -6.75
N GLY A 97 8.15 -7.12 -6.83
CA GLY A 97 8.62 -6.57 -8.11
C GLY A 97 9.58 -7.53 -8.81
N LEU A 98 10.59 -8.03 -8.09
CA LEU A 98 11.58 -8.93 -8.67
C LEU A 98 11.00 -10.31 -8.99
N THR A 99 10.07 -10.83 -8.17
CA THR A 99 9.35 -12.07 -8.52
C THR A 99 8.47 -11.88 -9.75
N GLY A 100 7.75 -10.76 -9.85
CA GLY A 100 6.98 -10.44 -11.06
C GLY A 100 7.86 -10.36 -12.30
N TRP A 101 9.01 -9.70 -12.20
CA TRP A 101 10.01 -9.62 -13.28
C TRP A 101 10.59 -10.99 -13.64
N MET A 102 10.92 -11.79 -12.63
CA MET A 102 11.45 -13.14 -12.82
C MET A 102 10.45 -14.00 -13.60
N PHE A 103 9.18 -14.02 -13.21
CA PHE A 103 8.17 -14.80 -13.94
C PHE A 103 7.89 -14.25 -15.33
N HIS A 104 7.83 -12.92 -15.48
CA HIS A 104 7.68 -12.28 -16.79
C HIS A 104 8.81 -12.65 -17.76
N THR A 105 10.06 -12.76 -17.27
CA THR A 105 11.22 -13.11 -18.09
C THR A 105 11.42 -14.61 -18.28
N LEU A 106 11.02 -15.43 -17.30
CA LEU A 106 11.05 -16.88 -17.41
C LEU A 106 10.00 -17.39 -18.40
N TYR A 107 8.78 -16.84 -18.38
CA TYR A 107 7.69 -17.25 -19.26
C TYR A 107 8.11 -17.40 -20.74
N PRO A 108 8.70 -16.39 -21.41
CA PRO A 108 9.13 -16.53 -22.81
C PRO A 108 10.34 -17.44 -23.01
N ARG A 109 11.09 -17.77 -21.95
CA ARG A 109 12.31 -18.61 -22.03
C ARG A 109 12.03 -20.09 -21.74
N THR A 110 11.01 -20.38 -20.94
CA THR A 110 10.65 -21.75 -20.53
C THR A 110 9.44 -22.27 -21.30
N MET A 111 8.56 -21.40 -21.76
CA MET A 111 7.60 -21.76 -22.79
C MET A 111 8.35 -21.84 -24.11
N MET A 112 8.90 -23.02 -24.39
CA MET A 112 9.30 -23.38 -25.75
C MET A 112 8.13 -23.05 -26.66
N HIS A 113 8.46 -22.48 -27.80
CA HIS A 113 7.61 -22.16 -28.92
C HIS A 113 6.73 -23.38 -29.32
N PHE A 114 5.68 -23.66 -28.55
CA PHE A 114 4.78 -24.81 -28.71
C PHE A 114 3.98 -24.72 -30.03
N MET A 115 4.09 -23.56 -30.72
CA MET A 115 3.56 -23.32 -32.07
C MET A 115 4.44 -23.85 -33.22
N GLN A 116 5.75 -24.13 -33.07
CA GLN A 116 6.53 -24.69 -34.21
C GLN A 116 6.21 -26.17 -34.43
N VAL A 117 5.89 -26.90 -33.37
CA VAL A 117 5.63 -28.35 -33.48
C VAL A 117 4.21 -28.61 -34.00
N GLN A 118 3.22 -27.82 -33.62
CA GLN A 118 1.82 -28.03 -34.06
C GLN A 118 1.53 -27.55 -35.50
N GLY A 119 2.44 -26.79 -36.12
CA GLY A 119 2.36 -26.35 -37.52
C GLY A 119 3.32 -27.08 -38.48
N ALA A 120 4.16 -27.98 -37.98
CA ALA A 120 5.02 -28.83 -38.81
C ALA A 120 4.38 -30.19 -39.15
N ASP A 121 3.27 -30.51 -38.48
CA ASP A 121 2.49 -31.75 -38.67
C ASP A 121 1.10 -31.48 -39.32
N MET A 122 0.91 -30.32 -39.97
CA MET A 122 -0.23 -30.05 -40.87
C MET A 122 0.23 -29.73 -42.28
#